data_AF-A0A7L2KEJ1-F1
#
_entry.id   AF-A0A7L2KEJ1-F1
#
_cell.length_a   1.000
_cell.length_b   1.000
_cell.length_c   1.000
_cell.angle_alpha   90.00
_cell.angle_beta   90.00
_cell.angle_gamma   90.00
#
_symmetry.space_group_name_H-M   'P 1'
#
loop_
_entity.id
_entity.type
_entity.pdbx_description
1 polymer ?
#
loop_
_entity_poly.entity_id
_entity_poly.type
_entity_poly.pdbx_seq_one_letter_code
_entity_poly.pdbx_strand_id
1 'polypeptide(L)'
;PYTILFRGCSFLIAYEGGVFSALRKLAPDIMKSAYRIYGSSSGSAVATVGLCGCDMGKGYRFLFLLCLKRWTYFLSHLKPILWGLIPGGRVQRLIRDILEKFLPPNAHELVSGKLHIVLTRLHDWRNVTVSEFASREELIQ
;
A
#
# COMPACT_ATOMS: atom_id res chain seq x y z
N PRO A 1 19.00 -11.42 9.54
CA PRO A 1 17.59 -10.92 9.46
C PRO A 1 17.38 -10.10 8.20
N TYR A 2 16.38 -10.44 7.38
CA TYR A 2 16.10 -9.73 6.14
C TYR A 2 15.19 -8.52 6.38
N THR A 3 15.34 -7.51 5.54
CA THR A 3 14.45 -6.35 5.48
C THR A 3 13.99 -6.20 4.04
N ILE A 4 12.69 -6.04 3.83
CA ILE A 4 12.09 -5.90 2.50
C ILE A 4 11.50 -4.49 2.40
N LEU A 5 11.73 -3.80 1.29
CA LEU A 5 11.19 -2.46 1.02
C LEU A 5 10.38 -2.46 -0.28
N PHE A 6 9.11 -2.09 -0.18
CA PHE A 6 8.24 -1.81 -1.31
C PHE A 6 8.17 -0.30 -1.53
N ARG A 7 8.53 0.16 -2.73
CA ARG A 7 8.65 1.58 -3.03
C ARG A 7 7.33 2.14 -3.53
N GLY A 8 7.10 3.41 -3.24
CA GLY A 8 5.93 4.12 -3.76
C GLY A 8 6.05 4.39 -5.25
N CYS A 9 5.47 3.54 -6.09
CA CYS A 9 5.26 3.80 -7.50
C CYS A 9 3.98 3.11 -7.95
N SER A 10 2.89 3.88 -8.09
CA SER A 10 1.57 3.34 -8.44
C SER A 10 1.64 2.42 -9.65
N PHE A 11 2.37 2.77 -10.71
CA PHE A 11 2.50 1.94 -11.92
C PHE A 11 3.11 0.56 -11.69
N LEU A 12 3.86 0.37 -10.60
CA LEU A 12 4.55 -0.87 -10.27
C LEU A 12 3.79 -1.74 -9.27
N ILE A 13 2.59 -1.37 -8.80
CA ILE A 13 1.86 -2.17 -7.79
C ILE A 13 1.68 -3.64 -8.24
N ALA A 14 1.40 -3.88 -9.52
CA ALA A 14 1.21 -5.25 -10.02
C ALA A 14 2.51 -6.04 -10.02
N TYR A 15 3.62 -5.36 -10.33
CA TYR A 15 4.94 -5.95 -10.24
C TYR A 15 5.31 -6.25 -8.78
N GLU A 16 5.15 -5.30 -7.88
CA GLU A 16 5.42 -5.47 -6.45
C GLU A 16 4.55 -6.57 -5.82
N GLY A 17 3.27 -6.64 -6.18
CA GLY A 17 2.38 -7.73 -5.77
C GLY A 17 2.80 -9.09 -6.32
N GLY A 18 3.29 -9.13 -7.56
CA GLY A 18 3.86 -10.32 -8.19
C GLY A 18 5.14 -10.77 -7.47
N VAL A 19 6.05 -9.84 -7.17
CA VAL A 19 7.28 -10.10 -6.40
C VAL A 19 6.94 -10.61 -5.00
N PHE A 20 5.99 -9.99 -4.30
CA PHE A 20 5.55 -10.46 -2.98
C PHE A 20 5.01 -11.90 -3.05
N SER A 21 4.16 -12.19 -4.03
CA SER A 21 3.59 -13.53 -4.24
C SER A 21 4.68 -14.56 -4.57
N ALA A 22 5.64 -14.19 -5.44
CA ALA A 22 6.78 -15.02 -5.77
C ALA A 22 7.67 -15.28 -4.56
N LEU A 23 7.98 -14.26 -3.75
CA LEU A 23 8.76 -14.42 -2.51
C LEU A 23 8.05 -15.36 -1.53
N ARG A 24 6.73 -15.21 -1.35
CA ARG A 24 5.94 -16.10 -0.48
C ARG A 24 5.96 -17.56 -0.95
N LYS A 25 5.97 -17.80 -2.27
CA LYS A 25 5.93 -19.14 -2.87
C LYS A 25 7.30 -19.79 -2.98
N LEU A 26 8.31 -19.04 -3.45
CA LEU A 26 9.63 -19.54 -3.83
C LEU A 26 10.65 -19.41 -2.69
N ALA A 27 10.46 -18.46 -1.77
CA ALA A 27 11.37 -18.18 -0.67
C ALA A 27 10.62 -17.88 0.65
N PRO A 28 9.76 -18.81 1.13
CA PRO A 28 8.97 -18.59 2.33
C PRO A 28 9.82 -18.30 3.56
N ASP A 29 11.03 -18.84 3.63
CA ASP A 29 11.94 -18.62 4.76
C ASP A 29 12.47 -17.18 4.80
N ILE A 30 12.63 -16.52 3.66
CA ILE A 30 12.93 -15.09 3.59
C ILE A 30 11.75 -14.28 4.15
N MET A 31 10.51 -14.64 3.78
CA MET A 31 9.31 -13.95 4.28
C MET A 31 9.05 -14.18 5.77
N LYS A 32 9.41 -15.35 6.30
CA LYS A 32 9.34 -15.67 7.74
C LYS A 32 10.43 -14.95 8.52
N SER A 33 11.65 -14.86 7.98
CA SER A 33 12.80 -14.21 8.61
C SER A 33 12.88 -12.69 8.36
N ALA A 34 12.03 -12.16 7.48
CA ALA A 34 11.84 -10.73 7.29
C ALA A 34 11.12 -10.17 8.52
N TYR A 35 11.91 -9.59 9.42
CA TYR A 35 11.40 -8.96 10.65
C TYR A 35 10.76 -7.61 10.36
N ARG A 36 11.22 -6.91 9.31
CA ARG A 36 10.73 -5.58 8.93
C ARG A 36 10.39 -5.55 7.45
N ILE A 37 9.16 -5.16 7.15
CA ILE A 37 8.70 -4.87 5.80
C ILE A 37 8.33 -3.40 5.72
N TYR A 38 9.06 -2.65 4.92
CA TYR A 38 8.86 -1.23 4.71
C TYR A 38 7.97 -0.99 3.48
N GLY A 39 7.11 0.01 3.57
CA GLY A 39 6.28 0.46 2.47
C GLY A 39 6.17 1.98 2.45
N SER A 40 6.16 2.56 1.25
CA SER A 40 5.91 3.99 1.03
C SER A 40 4.83 4.17 -0.02
N SER A 41 3.88 5.08 0.19
CA SER A 41 2.75 5.33 -0.73
C SER A 41 2.08 4.00 -1.17
N SER A 42 2.04 3.68 -2.47
CA SER A 42 1.48 2.43 -3.01
C SER A 42 2.15 1.17 -2.46
N GLY A 43 3.45 1.21 -2.16
CA GLY A 43 4.20 0.09 -1.61
C GLY A 43 3.74 -0.27 -0.20
N SER A 44 3.24 0.70 0.57
CA SER A 44 2.60 0.45 1.88
C SER A 44 1.34 -0.39 1.73
N ALA A 45 0.49 -0.08 0.75
CA ALA A 45 -0.70 -0.88 0.48
C ALA A 45 -0.34 -2.33 0.09
N VAL A 46 0.68 -2.53 -0.75
CA VAL A 46 1.17 -3.88 -1.11
C VAL A 46 1.67 -4.63 0.13
N ALA A 47 2.49 -3.97 0.96
CA ALA A 47 3.06 -4.56 2.16
C ALA A 47 1.97 -4.95 3.17
N THR A 48 1.02 -4.06 3.47
CA THR A 48 -0.09 -4.32 4.39
C THR A 48 -0.90 -5.55 3.96
N VAL A 49 -1.26 -5.61 2.69
CA VAL A 49 -2.14 -6.66 2.15
C VAL A 49 -1.42 -7.99 2.06
N GLY A 50 -0.17 -7.96 1.62
CA GLY A 50 0.68 -9.14 1.59
C GLY A 50 0.88 -9.73 2.99
N LEU A 51 1.07 -8.89 4.01
CA LEU A 51 1.20 -9.30 5.41
C LEU A 51 -0.11 -9.82 6.00
N CYS A 52 -1.25 -9.24 5.65
CA CYS A 52 -2.57 -9.72 6.06
C CYS A 52 -2.95 -11.08 5.41
N GLY A 53 -2.11 -11.61 4.52
CA GLY A 53 -2.33 -12.90 3.87
C GLY A 53 -3.48 -12.91 2.85
N CYS A 54 -4.00 -11.73 2.48
CA CYS A 54 -5.07 -11.57 1.51
C CYS A 54 -4.68 -12.18 0.15
N ASP A 55 -5.63 -12.81 -0.56
CA ASP A 55 -5.38 -13.34 -1.90
C ASP A 55 -5.14 -12.18 -2.90
N MET A 56 -3.87 -11.96 -3.22
CA MET A 56 -3.38 -10.95 -4.15
C MET A 56 -3.87 -11.17 -5.59
N GLY A 57 -4.45 -12.33 -5.91
CA GLY A 57 -4.74 -12.78 -7.28
C GLY A 57 -5.97 -12.17 -7.95
N LYS A 58 -7.05 -11.85 -7.22
CA LYS A 58 -8.34 -11.44 -7.83
C LYS A 58 -8.86 -10.08 -7.38
N GLY A 59 -8.84 -9.80 -6.07
CA GLY A 59 -9.34 -8.52 -5.54
C GLY A 59 -8.43 -7.33 -5.86
N TYR A 60 -7.13 -7.49 -5.65
CA TYR A 60 -6.12 -6.43 -5.78
C TYR A 60 -5.73 -6.10 -7.21
N ARG A 61 -5.77 -7.07 -8.12
CA ARG A 61 -5.54 -6.83 -9.56
C ARG A 61 -6.67 -5.96 -10.15
N PHE A 62 -7.91 -6.19 -9.70
CA PHE A 62 -9.07 -5.38 -10.05
C PHE A 62 -8.99 -3.97 -9.43
N LEU A 63 -8.61 -3.90 -8.16
CA LEU A 63 -8.32 -2.67 -7.43
C LEU A 63 -7.30 -1.77 -8.11
N PHE A 64 -6.20 -2.39 -8.49
CA PHE A 64 -5.09 -1.75 -9.13
C PHE A 64 -5.47 -1.26 -10.51
N LEU A 65 -6.08 -2.11 -11.33
CA LEU A 65 -6.57 -1.69 -12.65
C LEU A 65 -7.61 -0.58 -12.54
N LEU A 66 -8.49 -0.61 -11.54
CA LEU A 66 -9.53 0.40 -11.37
C LEU A 66 -8.94 1.73 -10.91
N CYS A 67 -8.09 1.74 -9.87
CA CYS A 67 -7.37 2.94 -9.43
C CYS A 67 -6.47 3.49 -10.53
N LEU A 68 -5.70 2.64 -11.22
CA LEU A 68 -4.78 3.06 -12.28
C LEU A 68 -5.55 3.60 -13.49
N LYS A 69 -6.62 2.94 -13.95
CA LYS A 69 -7.47 3.43 -15.05
C LYS A 69 -8.17 4.72 -14.68
N ARG A 70 -8.70 4.84 -13.47
CA ARG A 70 -9.39 6.05 -13.01
C ARG A 70 -8.41 7.21 -12.85
N TRP A 71 -7.20 6.95 -12.34
CA TRP A 71 -6.13 7.94 -12.21
C TRP A 71 -5.59 8.38 -13.57
N THR A 72 -5.31 7.46 -14.49
CA THR A 72 -4.86 7.80 -15.86
C THR A 72 -5.94 8.49 -16.67
N TYR A 73 -7.21 8.08 -16.55
CA TYR A 73 -8.35 8.78 -17.16
C TYR A 73 -8.52 10.20 -16.60
N PHE A 74 -8.34 10.36 -15.29
CA PHE A 74 -8.43 11.65 -14.64
C PHE A 74 -7.27 12.58 -15.03
N LEU A 75 -6.05 12.05 -15.11
CA LEU A 75 -4.88 12.78 -15.61
C LEU A 75 -5.01 13.14 -17.11
N SER A 76 -5.60 12.26 -17.94
CA SER A 76 -5.77 12.52 -19.38
C SER A 76 -6.82 13.60 -19.68
N HIS A 77 -7.74 13.86 -18.75
CA HIS A 77 -8.74 14.93 -18.83
C HIS A 77 -8.33 16.22 -18.12
N LEU A 78 -7.17 16.25 -17.47
CA LEU A 78 -6.64 17.44 -16.81
C LEU A 78 -5.61 18.14 -17.70
N LYS A 79 -5.88 19.41 -18.03
CA LYS A 79 -4.86 20.28 -18.64
C LYS A 79 -3.66 20.38 -17.69
N PRO A 80 -2.40 20.36 -18.18
CA PRO A 80 -1.18 20.40 -17.36
C PRO A 80 -1.14 21.55 -16.33
N ILE A 81 -1.90 22.62 -16.59
CA ILE A 81 -1.98 23.82 -15.75
C ILE A 81 -2.86 23.67 -14.49
N LEU A 82 -3.71 22.63 -14.39
CA LEU A 82 -4.59 22.37 -13.24
C LEU A 82 -4.06 21.29 -12.27
N TRP A 83 -2.83 20.81 -12.47
CA TRP A 83 -2.25 19.74 -11.65
C TRP A 83 -2.10 20.11 -10.16
N GLY A 84 -1.95 21.41 -9.84
CA GLY A 84 -1.91 21.92 -8.47
C GLY A 84 -3.28 22.06 -7.77
N LEU A 85 -4.39 21.90 -8.50
CA LEU A 85 -5.77 22.08 -8.01
C LEU A 85 -6.56 20.76 -7.95
N ILE A 86 -5.87 19.61 -8.01
CA ILE A 86 -6.50 18.30 -7.99
C ILE A 86 -7.15 18.04 -6.62
N PRO A 87 -8.46 17.78 -6.53
CA PRO A 87 -9.09 17.34 -5.28
C PRO A 87 -8.63 15.92 -4.94
N GLY A 88 -7.56 15.79 -4.16
CA GLY A 88 -6.99 14.50 -3.74
C GLY A 88 -7.98 13.59 -2.99
N GLY A 89 -9.05 14.15 -2.42
CA GLY A 89 -10.02 13.44 -1.60
C GLY A 89 -10.82 12.35 -2.31
N ARG A 90 -11.02 12.40 -3.64
CA ARG A 90 -11.76 11.32 -4.34
C ARG A 90 -10.97 10.02 -4.41
N VAL A 91 -9.66 10.11 -4.62
CA VAL A 91 -8.81 8.91 -4.70
C VAL A 91 -8.56 8.34 -3.32
N GLN A 92 -8.35 9.19 -2.31
CA GLN A 92 -8.22 8.75 -0.92
C GLN A 92 -9.46 7.98 -0.44
N ARG A 93 -10.67 8.47 -0.74
CA ARG A 93 -11.92 7.75 -0.41
C ARG A 93 -11.99 6.38 -1.09
N LEU A 94 -11.70 6.32 -2.39
CA LEU A 94 -11.71 5.05 -3.13
C LEU A 94 -10.72 4.06 -2.51
N ILE A 95 -9.49 4.48 -2.18
CA ILE A 95 -8.49 3.62 -1.54
C ILE A 95 -8.96 3.16 -0.16
N ARG A 96 -9.58 4.03 0.63
CA ARG A 96 -10.16 3.70 1.94
C ARG A 96 -11.24 2.62 1.82
N ASP A 97 -12.27 2.83 0.99
CA ASP A 97 -13.39 1.89 0.82
C ASP A 97 -12.91 0.47 0.46
N ILE A 98 -11.84 0.46 -0.32
CA ILE A 98 -11.16 -0.72 -0.80
C ILE A 98 -10.40 -1.44 0.32
N LEU A 99 -9.61 -0.72 1.11
CA LEU A 99 -8.88 -1.29 2.24
C LEU A 99 -9.88 -1.80 3.29
N GLU A 100 -10.95 -1.06 3.54
CA GLU A 100 -12.06 -1.45 4.42
C GLU A 100 -12.81 -2.70 3.92
N LYS A 101 -12.83 -2.95 2.61
CA LYS A 101 -13.46 -4.16 2.06
C LYS A 101 -12.56 -5.39 2.13
N PHE A 102 -11.25 -5.23 1.97
CA PHE A 102 -10.33 -6.35 1.79
C PHE A 102 -9.48 -6.68 3.02
N LEU A 103 -9.23 -5.73 3.91
CA LEU A 103 -8.46 -5.98 5.13
C LEU A 103 -9.32 -6.73 6.15
N PRO A 104 -8.77 -7.76 6.83
CA PRO A 104 -9.48 -8.42 7.92
C PRO A 104 -9.69 -7.46 9.12
N PRO A 105 -10.64 -7.76 10.03
CA PRO A 105 -10.90 -6.92 11.22
C PRO A 105 -9.65 -6.74 12.11
N ASN A 106 -8.83 -7.78 12.25
CA ASN A 106 -7.60 -7.78 13.03
C ASN A 106 -6.35 -7.40 12.22
N ALA A 107 -6.49 -6.71 11.07
CA ALA A 107 -5.36 -6.36 10.21
C ALA A 107 -4.25 -5.59 10.95
N HIS A 108 -4.62 -4.67 11.83
CA HIS A 108 -3.69 -3.88 12.66
C HIS A 108 -2.85 -4.76 13.59
N GLU A 109 -3.43 -5.81 14.17
CA GLU A 109 -2.70 -6.78 15.01
C GLU A 109 -1.74 -7.64 14.18
N LEU A 110 -2.14 -8.03 12.95
CA LEU A 110 -1.32 -8.86 12.07
C LEU A 110 -0.06 -8.16 11.58
N VAL A 111 -0.12 -6.84 11.43
CA VAL A 111 0.95 -6.06 10.80
C VAL A 111 1.77 -5.22 11.78
N SER A 112 1.25 -4.91 12.97
CA SER A 112 1.97 -4.14 13.99
C SER A 112 3.30 -4.81 14.37
N GLY A 113 4.35 -4.01 14.53
CA GLY A 113 5.72 -4.47 14.80
C GLY A 113 6.45 -5.08 13.60
N LYS A 114 5.75 -5.41 12.50
CA LYS A 114 6.35 -6.01 11.29
C LYS A 114 6.30 -5.09 10.06
N LEU A 115 5.19 -4.36 9.89
CA LEU A 115 5.01 -3.36 8.84
C LEU A 115 5.59 -2.02 9.28
N HIS A 116 6.31 -1.35 8.38
CA HIS A 116 6.85 -0.01 8.60
C HIS A 116 6.41 0.91 7.45
N ILE A 117 5.45 1.80 7.71
CA ILE A 117 4.95 2.76 6.73
C ILE A 117 5.80 4.02 6.81
N VAL A 118 6.44 4.37 5.70
CA VAL A 118 7.22 5.60 5.56
C VAL A 118 6.30 6.71 5.05
N LEU A 119 6.14 7.76 5.85
CA LEU A 119 5.30 8.92 5.56
C LEU A 119 6.15 10.18 5.48
N THR A 120 5.75 11.12 4.63
CA THR A 120 6.35 12.46 4.59
C THR A 120 5.52 13.43 5.40
N ARG A 121 6.12 14.00 6.44
CA ARG A 121 5.48 14.99 7.29
C ARG A 121 5.53 16.35 6.61
N LEU A 122 4.36 16.89 6.27
CA LEU A 122 4.28 18.06 5.38
C LEU A 122 4.81 19.38 5.99
N HIS A 123 4.78 19.53 7.32
CA HIS A 123 5.19 20.80 7.94
C HIS A 123 6.72 21.02 7.93
N ASP A 124 7.51 19.95 7.89
CA ASP A 124 8.98 20.01 7.89
C ASP A 124 9.66 19.14 6.83
N TRP A 125 8.88 18.50 5.96
CA TRP A 125 9.32 17.61 4.88
C TRP A 125 10.16 16.42 5.34
N ARG A 126 10.12 16.07 6.62
CA ARG A 126 10.88 14.94 7.16
C ARG A 126 10.11 13.64 6.96
N ASN A 127 10.87 12.57 6.73
CA ASN A 127 10.30 11.23 6.70
C ASN A 127 10.10 10.72 8.13
N VAL A 128 8.91 10.25 8.41
CA VAL A 128 8.56 9.57 9.65
C VAL A 128 8.15 8.14 9.33
N THR A 129 8.38 7.21 10.25
CA THR A 129 8.00 5.81 10.07
C THR A 129 7.04 5.40 11.17
N VAL A 130 5.92 4.80 10.78
CA VAL A 130 4.90 4.25 11.67
C VAL A 130 4.92 2.74 11.55
N SER A 131 4.95 2.02 12.67
CA SER A 131 4.97 0.56 12.69
C SER A 131 4.00 -0.09 13.66
N GLU A 132 3.38 0.70 14.53
CA GLU A 132 2.37 0.25 15.47
C GLU A 132 1.05 0.89 15.09
N PHE A 133 -0.02 0.08 15.14
CA PHE A 133 -1.36 0.49 14.77
C PHE A 133 -2.33 0.03 15.88
N ALA A 134 -2.98 0.96 16.56
CA ALA A 134 -3.91 0.67 17.66
C ALA A 134 -5.28 0.19 17.17
N SER A 135 -5.65 0.49 15.92
CA SER A 135 -6.86 -0.03 15.31
C SER A 135 -6.73 -0.23 13.80
N ARG A 136 -7.70 -0.96 13.23
CA ARG A 136 -7.81 -1.17 11.78
C ARG A 136 -8.02 0.15 11.04
N GLU A 137 -8.77 1.07 11.63
CA GLU A 137 -9.05 2.39 11.10
C GLU A 137 -7.79 3.26 11.08
N GLU A 138 -6.96 3.17 12.12
CA GLU A 138 -5.64 3.84 12.16
C GLU A 138 -4.71 3.30 11.07
N LEU A 139 -4.70 1.98 10.83
CA LEU A 139 -3.92 1.37 9.74
C LEU A 139 -4.38 1.84 8.34
N ILE A 140 -5.67 2.13 8.17
CA ILE A 140 -6.26 2.55 6.89
C ILE A 140 -6.05 4.05 6.62
N GLN A 141 -5.86 4.85 7.67
CA GLN A 141 -5.70 6.30 7.59
C GLN A 141 -4.36 6.71 6.95
#